data_AF-A0A5T1BNZ5-F1
#
_entry.id   AF-A0A5T1BNZ5-F1
#
_cell.length_a   1.000
_cell.length_b   1.000
_cell.length_c   1.000
_cell.angle_alpha   90.00
_cell.angle_beta   90.00
_cell.angle_gamma   90.00
#
_symmetry.space_group_name_H-M   'P 1'
#
loop_
_entity.id
_entity.type
_entity.pdbx_description
1 polymer ?
#
loop_
_entity_poly.entity_id
_entity_poly.type
_entity_poly.pdbx_seq_one_letter_code
_entity_poly.pdbx_strand_id
1 'polypeptide(L)'
;MLPNKNIQNLKPYMSIPHDIWNFKNYDNVLKLDWNEATINPSPKVFEHIYQFLNSGKLNWYPNTKNIELLRALSLYTKQDSEDYIEIFGSSDAAHENIIDVFLEKNSIVCIISPTYDNFRARANGVGIKTINFMLDKNFELDFDELNNFLKQKKVDFLYICNPNNPTGVCYDNNKLEQLIINNPKIMFLVDEAYYEFCKKSVQNLVKNCKNLIITRTFSKAFALASFRIGYVISHVDNIKSINKLRNSKNISMLSQIAALAALKDVEYVDKFVEQVATSRKLFLKDIKAFDIRACEQTETNFVLLSMKNMQEVINYLKQN
;
A
#
# COMPACT_ATOMS: atom_id res chain seq x y z
N MET A 1 -28.01 -17.02 14.18
CA MET A 1 -28.00 -16.41 12.83
C MET A 1 -26.68 -16.78 12.16
N LEU A 2 -26.68 -17.23 10.91
CA LEU A 2 -25.44 -17.50 10.15
C LEU A 2 -24.89 -16.18 9.56
N PRO A 3 -23.56 -16.09 9.29
CA PRO A 3 -22.99 -14.95 8.54
C PRO A 3 -23.70 -14.73 7.20
N ASN A 4 -23.57 -13.55 6.58
CA ASN A 4 -24.19 -13.33 5.27
C ASN A 4 -23.60 -14.28 4.19
N LYS A 5 -24.33 -14.50 3.09
CA LYS A 5 -23.94 -15.45 2.03
C LYS A 5 -22.58 -15.11 1.38
N ASN A 6 -22.23 -13.83 1.31
CA ASN A 6 -20.95 -13.41 0.72
C ASN A 6 -19.79 -13.90 1.58
N ILE A 7 -19.91 -13.76 2.92
CA ILE A 7 -18.92 -14.26 3.87
C ILE A 7 -18.84 -15.78 3.87
N GLN A 8 -19.99 -16.48 3.80
CA GLN A 8 -20.00 -17.95 3.75
C GLN A 8 -19.28 -18.49 2.50
N ASN A 9 -19.36 -17.78 1.37
CA ASN A 9 -18.75 -18.18 0.11
C ASN A 9 -17.34 -17.59 -0.11
N LEU A 10 -16.88 -16.72 0.79
CA LEU A 10 -15.61 -16.02 0.63
C LEU A 10 -14.45 -16.99 0.90
N LYS A 11 -13.58 -17.16 -0.10
CA LYS A 11 -12.25 -17.72 0.16
C LYS A 11 -11.46 -16.68 0.94
N PRO A 12 -10.98 -17.00 2.16
CA PRO A 12 -10.28 -16.04 3.00
C PRO A 12 -9.01 -15.57 2.29
N TYR A 13 -8.64 -14.31 2.55
CA TYR A 13 -7.29 -13.84 2.24
C TYR A 13 -6.31 -14.71 3.04
N MET A 14 -5.40 -15.39 2.35
CA MET A 14 -4.38 -16.18 3.01
C MET A 14 -3.29 -15.23 3.52
N SER A 15 -3.23 -15.05 4.84
CA SER A 15 -2.12 -14.32 5.44
C SER A 15 -0.82 -15.11 5.28
N ILE A 16 0.27 -14.37 5.17
CA ILE A 16 1.63 -14.91 5.17
C ILE A 16 1.86 -15.60 6.54
N PRO A 17 2.65 -16.69 6.63
CA PRO A 17 2.88 -17.41 7.87
C PRO A 17 3.27 -16.50 9.04
N HIS A 18 2.73 -16.79 10.22
CA HIS A 18 3.02 -16.09 11.47
C HIS A 18 4.09 -16.80 12.32
N ASP A 19 4.84 -17.72 11.71
CA ASP A 19 5.76 -18.63 12.39
C ASP A 19 6.80 -17.90 13.24
N ILE A 20 7.18 -16.67 12.84
CA ILE A 20 8.11 -15.81 13.57
C ILE A 20 7.73 -15.62 15.04
N TRP A 21 6.43 -15.52 15.35
CA TRP A 21 5.96 -15.29 16.72
C TRP A 21 6.05 -16.54 17.62
N ASN A 22 6.37 -17.70 17.04
CA ASN A 22 6.62 -18.93 17.80
C ASN A 22 8.07 -19.03 18.28
N PHE A 23 8.97 -18.15 17.80
CA PHE A 23 10.37 -18.12 18.23
C PHE A 23 10.48 -17.50 19.62
N LYS A 24 11.28 -18.12 20.49
CA LYS A 24 11.55 -17.59 21.85
C LYS A 24 12.64 -16.52 21.86
N ASN A 25 13.56 -16.57 20.89
CA ASN A 25 14.62 -15.59 20.72
C ASN A 25 14.66 -15.14 19.24
N TYR A 26 14.77 -13.84 19.03
CA TYR A 26 14.79 -13.17 17.73
C TYR A 26 16.19 -12.71 17.31
N ASP A 27 17.21 -12.82 18.16
CA ASP A 27 18.56 -12.23 17.96
C ASP A 27 19.23 -12.64 16.64
N ASN A 28 18.93 -13.85 16.14
CA ASN A 28 19.50 -14.38 14.90
C ASN A 28 18.47 -14.51 13.76
N VAL A 29 17.31 -13.87 13.87
CA VAL A 29 16.26 -14.01 12.85
C VAL A 29 16.29 -12.87 11.85
N LEU A 30 16.52 -13.21 10.57
CA LEU A 30 16.37 -12.29 9.46
C LEU A 30 14.93 -12.34 8.91
N LYS A 31 14.09 -11.42 9.37
CA LYS A 31 12.67 -11.35 8.97
C LYS A 31 12.51 -10.66 7.62
N LEU A 32 12.14 -11.41 6.56
CA LEU A 32 12.01 -10.92 5.17
C LEU A 32 10.71 -11.37 4.48
N ASP A 33 9.65 -11.60 5.25
CA ASP A 33 8.41 -12.23 4.76
C ASP A 33 7.24 -11.24 4.56
N TRP A 34 7.20 -10.09 5.24
CA TRP A 34 6.09 -9.11 5.16
C TRP A 34 6.51 -7.75 4.57
N ASN A 35 7.70 -7.68 3.98
CA ASN A 35 8.28 -6.47 3.40
C ASN A 35 8.37 -5.31 4.41
N GLU A 36 8.65 -5.57 5.69
CA GLU A 36 8.99 -4.50 6.63
C GLU A 36 10.33 -3.83 6.27
N ALA A 37 10.55 -2.63 6.81
CA ALA A 37 11.89 -2.07 6.82
C ALA A 37 12.81 -2.94 7.70
N THR A 38 14.06 -3.13 7.27
CA THR A 38 15.10 -3.83 8.05
C THR A 38 15.81 -2.89 9.03
N ILE A 39 15.25 -1.70 9.25
CA ILE A 39 15.76 -0.67 10.16
C ILE A 39 14.67 -0.27 11.14
N ASN A 40 15.09 0.36 12.24
CA ASN A 40 14.16 1.02 13.14
C ASN A 40 13.57 2.30 12.50
N PRO A 41 12.44 2.81 13.03
CA PRO A 41 11.99 4.16 12.73
C PRO A 41 13.07 5.22 12.96
N SER A 42 12.91 6.39 12.36
CA SER A 42 13.77 7.55 12.63
C SER A 42 13.92 7.76 14.15
N PRO A 43 15.13 8.09 14.66
CA PRO A 43 15.33 8.44 16.07
C PRO A 43 14.38 9.54 16.57
N LYS A 44 13.96 10.47 15.70
CA LYS A 44 12.98 11.51 16.06
C LYS A 44 11.62 10.92 16.43
N VAL A 45 11.24 9.77 15.87
CA VAL A 45 10.00 9.05 16.23
C VAL A 45 10.06 8.61 17.69
N PHE A 46 11.17 8.00 18.11
CA PHE A 46 11.37 7.56 19.48
C PHE A 46 11.35 8.75 20.45
N GLU A 47 12.04 9.83 20.11
CA GLU A 47 12.07 11.06 20.91
C GLU A 47 10.66 11.60 21.16
N HIS A 48 9.86 11.77 20.10
CA HIS A 48 8.52 12.37 20.23
C HIS A 48 7.53 11.42 20.93
N ILE A 49 7.66 10.10 20.74
CA ILE A 49 6.89 9.12 21.51
C ILE A 49 7.22 9.24 22.98
N TYR A 50 8.51 9.27 23.35
CA TYR A 50 8.93 9.38 24.75
C TYR A 50 8.40 10.67 25.39
N GLN A 51 8.45 11.80 24.68
CA GLN A 51 7.87 13.05 25.14
C GLN A 51 6.36 12.92 25.40
N PHE A 52 5.62 12.25 24.51
CA PHE A 52 4.18 12.05 24.68
C PHE A 52 3.83 11.10 25.83
N LEU A 53 4.59 10.02 26.03
CA LEU A 53 4.42 9.12 27.17
C LEU A 53 4.53 9.86 28.50
N ASN A 54 5.39 10.88 28.57
CA ASN A 54 5.59 11.72 29.74
C ASN A 54 4.68 12.96 29.81
N SER A 55 3.76 13.14 28.85
CA SER A 55 2.97 14.37 28.76
C SER A 55 1.73 14.40 29.66
N GLY A 56 1.40 13.29 30.34
CA GLY A 56 0.16 13.15 31.12
C GLY A 56 -1.13 13.12 30.29
N LYS A 57 -1.06 12.79 28.99
CA LYS A 57 -2.21 12.83 28.05
C LYS A 57 -2.56 11.47 27.45
N LEU A 58 -2.01 10.37 27.97
CA LEU A 58 -2.27 9.03 27.44
C LEU A 58 -3.74 8.62 27.53
N ASN A 59 -4.48 9.17 28.48
CA ASN A 59 -5.91 8.92 28.70
C ASN A 59 -6.82 9.80 27.83
N TRP A 60 -6.28 10.66 26.95
CA TRP A 60 -7.08 11.55 26.10
C TRP A 60 -7.35 10.90 24.75
N TYR A 61 -8.52 11.21 24.16
CA TYR A 61 -8.76 10.87 22.77
C TYR A 61 -7.75 11.58 21.86
N PRO A 62 -7.37 10.96 20.72
CA PRO A 62 -6.47 11.57 19.76
C PRO A 62 -7.07 12.85 19.16
N ASN A 63 -6.22 13.76 18.70
CA ASN A 63 -6.65 14.90 17.90
C ASN A 63 -7.23 14.40 16.57
N THR A 64 -8.52 14.63 16.34
CA THR A 64 -9.19 14.17 15.13
C THR A 64 -9.02 15.12 13.94
N LYS A 65 -8.61 16.37 14.16
CA LYS A 65 -8.39 17.36 13.10
C LYS A 65 -7.07 17.19 12.38
N ASN A 66 -6.04 16.64 13.05
CA ASN A 66 -4.75 16.28 12.45
C ASN A 66 -4.03 17.38 11.64
N ILE A 67 -4.30 18.66 11.91
CA ILE A 67 -3.85 19.79 11.06
C ILE A 67 -2.34 19.75 10.78
N GLU A 68 -1.52 19.54 11.81
CA GLU A 68 -0.06 19.51 11.64
C GLU A 68 0.41 18.33 10.78
N LEU A 69 -0.19 17.15 10.96
CA LEU A 69 0.13 15.96 10.19
C LEU A 69 -0.34 16.09 8.75
N LEU A 70 -1.56 16.58 8.51
CA LEU A 70 -2.08 16.80 7.16
C LEU A 70 -1.26 17.87 6.41
N ARG A 71 -0.80 18.92 7.10
CA ARG A 71 0.13 19.91 6.52
C ARG A 71 1.50 19.32 6.21
N ALA A 72 2.06 18.50 7.10
CA ALA A 72 3.32 17.81 6.82
C ALA A 72 3.19 16.86 5.62
N LEU A 73 2.05 16.17 5.51
CA LEU A 73 1.73 15.32 4.37
C LEU A 73 1.56 16.15 3.08
N SER A 74 0.89 17.30 3.10
CA SER A 74 0.73 18.13 1.88
C SER A 74 2.07 18.60 1.34
N LEU A 75 2.99 18.98 2.22
CA LEU A 75 4.38 19.30 1.84
C LEU A 75 5.11 18.07 1.26
N TYR A 76 5.06 16.92 1.94
CA TYR A 76 5.72 15.69 1.49
C TYR A 76 5.20 15.20 0.14
N THR A 77 3.89 15.28 -0.06
CA THR A 77 3.19 14.84 -1.28
C THR A 77 3.08 15.92 -2.35
N LYS A 78 3.65 17.11 -2.10
CA LYS A 78 3.65 18.27 -3.00
C LYS A 78 2.24 18.68 -3.45
N GLN A 79 1.28 18.62 -2.54
CA GLN A 79 -0.09 19.09 -2.78
C GLN A 79 -0.24 20.55 -2.36
N ASP A 80 -1.00 21.31 -3.14
CA ASP A 80 -1.24 22.74 -2.89
C ASP A 80 -1.98 23.00 -1.56
N SER A 81 -2.65 21.99 -1.01
CA SER A 81 -3.47 22.10 0.21
C SER A 81 -3.56 20.76 0.93
N GLU A 82 -3.68 20.79 2.26
CA GLU A 82 -4.03 19.63 3.08
C GLU A 82 -5.42 19.04 2.77
N ASP A 83 -6.33 19.79 2.13
CA ASP A 83 -7.69 19.34 1.80
C ASP A 83 -7.75 18.19 0.78
N TYR A 84 -6.64 17.91 0.09
CA TYR A 84 -6.51 16.76 -0.81
C TYR A 84 -6.13 15.46 -0.10
N ILE A 85 -5.90 15.50 1.22
CA ILE A 85 -5.28 14.41 1.96
C ILE A 85 -6.12 14.04 3.17
N GLU A 86 -6.17 12.74 3.47
CA GLU A 86 -6.74 12.26 4.73
C GLU A 86 -5.99 11.04 5.27
N ILE A 87 -5.92 10.91 6.59
CA ILE A 87 -5.21 9.81 7.26
C ILE A 87 -6.14 8.67 7.65
N PHE A 88 -5.56 7.47 7.70
CA PHE A 88 -6.22 6.22 8.04
C PHE A 88 -5.34 5.35 8.94
N GLY A 89 -5.95 4.40 9.66
CA GLY A 89 -5.23 3.39 10.44
C GLY A 89 -4.44 2.38 9.59
N SER A 90 -4.36 2.56 8.28
CA SER A 90 -3.50 1.87 7.30
C SER A 90 -4.01 2.19 5.89
N SER A 91 -3.26 1.80 4.86
CA SER A 91 -3.80 1.75 3.49
C SER A 91 -4.96 0.76 3.38
N ASP A 92 -4.92 -0.39 4.08
CA ASP A 92 -6.03 -1.36 4.11
C ASP A 92 -7.31 -0.73 4.67
N ALA A 93 -7.23 -0.02 5.79
CA ALA A 93 -8.38 0.69 6.37
C ALA A 93 -8.92 1.78 5.42
N ALA A 94 -8.05 2.40 4.63
CA ALA A 94 -8.48 3.32 3.58
C ALA A 94 -9.22 2.57 2.45
N HIS A 95 -8.70 1.42 2.00
CA HIS A 95 -9.35 0.57 0.98
C HIS A 95 -10.75 0.15 1.41
N GLU A 96 -10.93 -0.30 2.65
CA GLU A 96 -12.23 -0.67 3.20
C GLU A 96 -13.22 0.50 3.13
N ASN A 97 -12.79 1.69 3.55
CA ASN A 97 -13.62 2.89 3.51
C ASN A 97 -13.95 3.31 2.08
N ILE A 98 -12.99 3.23 1.15
CA ILE A 98 -13.19 3.55 -0.27
C ILE A 98 -14.22 2.60 -0.91
N ILE A 99 -14.15 1.30 -0.58
CA ILE A 99 -15.14 0.32 -1.02
C ILE A 99 -16.54 0.74 -0.56
N ASP A 100 -16.69 1.06 0.73
CA ASP A 100 -18.00 1.40 1.30
C ASP A 100 -18.54 2.77 0.83
N VAL A 101 -17.67 3.69 0.40
CA VAL A 101 -18.05 5.05 -0.05
C VAL A 101 -18.36 5.12 -1.53
N PHE A 102 -17.62 4.40 -2.38
CA PHE A 102 -17.67 4.58 -3.84
C PHE A 102 -18.29 3.42 -4.61
N LEU A 103 -18.43 2.23 -4.00
CA LEU A 103 -18.94 1.06 -4.71
C LEU A 103 -20.40 0.79 -4.35
N GLU A 104 -21.20 0.56 -5.38
CA GLU A 104 -22.57 0.11 -5.26
C GLU A 104 -22.65 -1.39 -5.50
N LYS A 105 -23.76 -2.02 -5.08
CA LYS A 105 -23.96 -3.48 -5.19
C LYS A 105 -23.69 -4.05 -6.60
N ASN A 106 -23.93 -3.27 -7.64
CA ASN A 106 -23.76 -3.69 -9.04
C ASN A 106 -22.47 -3.21 -9.69
N SER A 107 -21.61 -2.50 -8.95
CA SER A 107 -20.32 -2.03 -9.48
C SER A 107 -19.45 -3.19 -9.93
N ILE A 108 -18.81 -3.03 -11.08
CA ILE A 108 -17.83 -3.96 -11.63
C ILE A 108 -16.44 -3.42 -11.31
N VAL A 109 -15.74 -4.09 -10.38
CA VAL A 109 -14.36 -3.78 -10.02
C VAL A 109 -13.42 -4.60 -10.88
N CYS A 110 -12.48 -3.95 -11.55
CA CYS A 110 -11.35 -4.60 -12.21
C CYS A 110 -10.12 -4.58 -11.29
N ILE A 111 -9.40 -5.70 -11.25
CA ILE A 111 -8.16 -5.89 -10.49
C ILE A 111 -7.07 -6.37 -11.45
N ILE A 112 -5.96 -5.65 -11.53
CA ILE A 112 -4.78 -6.10 -12.29
C ILE A 112 -4.11 -7.21 -11.49
N SER A 113 -3.97 -8.41 -12.05
CA SER A 113 -3.52 -9.62 -11.34
C SER A 113 -2.31 -10.27 -12.01
N PRO A 114 -1.37 -10.88 -11.27
CA PRO A 114 -1.36 -11.05 -9.81
C PRO A 114 -1.03 -9.75 -9.07
N THR A 115 -1.72 -9.51 -7.96
CA THR A 115 -1.51 -8.34 -7.09
C THR A 115 -1.82 -8.64 -5.62
N TYR A 116 -1.74 -7.63 -4.77
CA TYR A 116 -2.14 -7.68 -3.37
C TYR A 116 -3.65 -7.88 -3.25
N ASP A 117 -4.04 -9.01 -2.67
CA ASP A 117 -5.40 -9.54 -2.80
C ASP A 117 -6.39 -9.07 -1.73
N ASN A 118 -5.94 -8.26 -0.76
CA ASN A 118 -6.79 -7.82 0.36
C ASN A 118 -7.99 -6.96 -0.12
N PHE A 119 -7.76 -6.08 -1.10
CA PHE A 119 -8.84 -5.26 -1.69
C PHE A 119 -9.95 -6.15 -2.27
N ARG A 120 -9.59 -7.16 -3.06
CA ARG A 120 -10.54 -8.14 -3.63
C ARG A 120 -11.31 -8.86 -2.53
N ALA A 121 -10.60 -9.35 -1.52
CA ALA A 121 -11.21 -10.10 -0.42
C ALA A 121 -12.25 -9.24 0.31
N ARG A 122 -11.92 -7.98 0.62
CA ARG A 122 -12.85 -7.04 1.25
C ARG A 122 -14.04 -6.72 0.36
N ALA A 123 -13.82 -6.43 -0.93
CA ALA A 123 -14.87 -6.11 -1.89
C ALA A 123 -15.86 -7.27 -2.05
N ASN A 124 -15.35 -8.49 -2.27
CA ASN A 124 -16.18 -9.69 -2.36
C ASN A 124 -16.93 -9.98 -1.05
N GLY A 125 -16.31 -9.68 0.11
CA GLY A 125 -16.94 -9.85 1.42
C GLY A 125 -18.20 -9.01 1.64
N VAL A 126 -18.28 -7.82 1.02
CA VAL A 126 -19.51 -6.99 0.98
C VAL A 126 -20.40 -7.26 -0.25
N GLY A 127 -20.05 -8.24 -1.07
CA GLY A 127 -20.85 -8.66 -2.22
C GLY A 127 -20.61 -7.85 -3.48
N ILE A 128 -19.51 -7.09 -3.56
CA ILE A 128 -19.09 -6.44 -4.79
C ILE A 128 -18.45 -7.47 -5.71
N LYS A 129 -18.75 -7.38 -7.01
CA LYS A 129 -18.17 -8.26 -8.01
C LYS A 129 -16.79 -7.74 -8.45
N THR A 130 -15.82 -8.64 -8.46
CA THR A 130 -14.47 -8.39 -8.99
C THR A 130 -14.23 -9.20 -10.26
N ILE A 131 -13.51 -8.61 -11.21
CA ILE A 131 -12.97 -9.27 -12.40
C ILE A 131 -11.47 -8.99 -12.49
N ASN A 132 -10.70 -9.95 -12.99
CA ASN A 132 -9.26 -9.81 -13.10
C ASN A 132 -8.84 -9.47 -14.54
N PHE A 133 -7.96 -8.49 -14.68
CA PHE A 133 -7.12 -8.32 -15.86
C PHE A 133 -5.79 -9.00 -15.57
N MET A 134 -5.44 -10.03 -16.35
CA MET A 134 -4.26 -10.85 -16.08
C MET A 134 -3.04 -10.23 -16.77
N LEU A 135 -1.99 -9.96 -15.99
CA LEU A 135 -0.67 -9.62 -16.52
C LEU A 135 -0.07 -10.82 -17.25
N ASP A 136 0.86 -10.53 -18.14
CA ASP A 136 1.60 -11.56 -18.85
C ASP A 136 2.61 -12.30 -17.93
N LYS A 137 3.31 -13.28 -18.50
CA LYS A 137 4.32 -14.08 -17.79
C LYS A 137 5.55 -13.28 -17.34
N ASN A 138 5.73 -12.06 -17.85
CA ASN A 138 6.81 -11.14 -17.50
C ASN A 138 6.33 -10.02 -16.55
N PHE A 139 5.05 -10.04 -16.18
CA PHE A 139 4.38 -9.04 -15.36
C PHE A 139 4.34 -7.64 -16.01
N GLU A 140 4.40 -7.59 -17.33
CA GLU A 140 4.26 -6.36 -18.11
C GLU A 140 2.78 -6.02 -18.29
N LEU A 141 2.47 -4.73 -18.18
CA LEU A 141 1.11 -4.21 -18.35
C LEU A 141 0.96 -3.63 -19.75
N ASP A 142 0.12 -4.27 -20.58
CA ASP A 142 -0.37 -3.70 -21.82
C ASP A 142 -1.53 -2.73 -21.53
N PHE A 143 -1.25 -1.44 -21.69
CA PHE A 143 -2.22 -0.38 -21.42
C PHE A 143 -3.34 -0.30 -22.48
N ASP A 144 -3.07 -0.68 -23.72
CA ASP A 144 -4.06 -0.66 -24.79
C ASP A 144 -5.04 -1.82 -24.62
N GLU A 145 -4.52 -3.02 -24.31
CA GLU A 145 -5.34 -4.18 -23.97
C GLU A 145 -6.17 -3.91 -22.71
N LEU A 146 -5.57 -3.34 -21.66
CA LEU A 146 -6.29 -2.95 -20.45
C LEU A 146 -7.42 -1.98 -20.78
N ASN A 147 -7.16 -0.90 -21.52
CA ASN A 147 -8.17 0.10 -21.87
C ASN A 147 -9.35 -0.52 -22.65
N ASN A 148 -9.07 -1.43 -23.59
CA ASN A 148 -10.08 -2.17 -24.33
C ASN A 148 -10.89 -3.10 -23.40
N PHE A 149 -10.23 -3.80 -22.49
CA PHE A 149 -10.86 -4.67 -21.51
C PHE A 149 -11.81 -3.89 -20.59
N LEU A 150 -11.37 -2.75 -20.05
CA LEU A 150 -12.18 -1.89 -19.18
C LEU A 150 -13.49 -1.47 -19.86
N LYS A 151 -13.41 -1.05 -21.13
CA LYS A 151 -14.57 -0.67 -21.94
C LYS A 151 -15.49 -1.86 -22.22
N GLN A 152 -14.94 -2.98 -22.68
CA GLN A 152 -15.72 -4.17 -23.02
C GLN A 152 -16.48 -4.72 -21.81
N LYS A 153 -15.84 -4.71 -20.63
CA LYS A 153 -16.42 -5.22 -19.39
C LYS A 153 -17.27 -4.21 -18.64
N LYS A 154 -17.33 -2.95 -19.10
CA LYS A 154 -18.05 -1.84 -18.44
C LYS A 154 -17.62 -1.68 -16.99
N VAL A 155 -16.31 -1.59 -16.78
CA VAL A 155 -15.72 -1.45 -15.44
C VAL A 155 -16.07 -0.08 -14.86
N ASP A 156 -16.48 -0.06 -13.58
CA ASP A 156 -16.79 1.17 -12.84
C ASP A 156 -15.61 1.63 -11.98
N PHE A 157 -14.79 0.67 -11.55
CA PHE A 157 -13.69 0.90 -10.62
C PHE A 157 -12.48 0.02 -10.97
N LEU A 158 -11.28 0.59 -10.97
CA LEU A 158 -10.04 -0.13 -11.22
C LEU A 158 -9.09 0.01 -10.02
N TYR A 159 -8.72 -1.13 -9.43
CA TYR A 159 -7.66 -1.22 -8.42
C TYR A 159 -6.31 -1.54 -9.08
N ILE A 160 -5.30 -0.71 -8.79
CA ILE A 160 -3.94 -0.81 -9.32
C ILE A 160 -2.96 -0.73 -8.14
N CYS A 161 -2.18 -1.78 -7.89
CA CYS A 161 -1.02 -1.67 -7.01
C CYS A 161 0.20 -1.23 -7.83
N ASN A 162 0.80 -0.08 -7.51
CA ASN A 162 1.93 0.47 -8.27
C ASN A 162 2.93 1.22 -7.35
N PRO A 163 4.17 0.70 -7.15
CA PRO A 163 4.69 -0.56 -7.67
C PRO A 163 3.90 -1.78 -7.22
N ASN A 164 3.77 -2.77 -8.10
CA ASN A 164 2.92 -3.93 -7.86
C ASN A 164 3.52 -4.89 -6.83
N ASN A 165 2.71 -5.37 -5.89
CA ASN A 165 3.02 -6.50 -5.02
C ASN A 165 2.20 -7.69 -5.51
N PRO A 166 2.80 -8.84 -5.90
CA PRO A 166 4.14 -9.30 -5.53
C PRO A 166 5.21 -9.16 -6.61
N THR A 167 4.92 -8.57 -7.78
CA THR A 167 5.87 -8.62 -8.91
C THR A 167 7.04 -7.65 -8.74
N GLY A 168 6.85 -6.56 -7.99
CA GLY A 168 7.82 -5.49 -7.79
C GLY A 168 7.84 -4.45 -8.92
N VAL A 169 7.12 -4.71 -10.02
CA VAL A 169 7.13 -3.86 -11.23
C VAL A 169 6.47 -2.51 -10.94
N CYS A 170 7.15 -1.43 -11.32
CA CYS A 170 6.57 -0.10 -11.35
C CYS A 170 6.16 0.25 -12.79
N TYR A 171 4.87 0.49 -13.01
CA TYR A 171 4.32 0.75 -14.34
C TYR A 171 4.77 2.10 -14.91
N ASP A 172 4.64 2.24 -16.24
CA ASP A 172 4.91 3.49 -16.93
C ASP A 172 3.95 4.59 -16.46
N ASN A 173 4.50 5.65 -15.85
CA ASN A 173 3.71 6.72 -15.25
C ASN A 173 2.94 7.51 -16.31
N ASN A 174 3.53 7.77 -17.48
CA ASN A 174 2.87 8.56 -18.54
C ASN A 174 1.68 7.79 -19.12
N LYS A 175 1.84 6.49 -19.36
CA LYS A 175 0.74 5.63 -19.82
C LYS A 175 -0.37 5.52 -18.78
N LEU A 176 -0.02 5.44 -17.49
CA LEU A 176 -1.00 5.41 -16.41
C LEU A 176 -1.77 6.73 -16.28
N GLU A 177 -1.09 7.88 -16.38
CA GLU A 177 -1.72 9.20 -16.43
C GLU A 177 -2.72 9.29 -17.60
N GLN A 178 -2.31 8.89 -18.80
CA GLN A 178 -3.18 8.89 -19.98
C GLN A 178 -4.39 7.97 -19.80
N LEU A 179 -4.22 6.79 -19.22
CA LEU A 179 -5.32 5.86 -18.94
C LEU A 179 -6.36 6.50 -18.01
N ILE A 180 -5.92 7.18 -16.95
CA ILE A 180 -6.80 7.86 -15.98
C ILE A 180 -7.57 9.00 -16.65
N ILE A 181 -6.86 9.86 -17.39
CA ILE A 181 -7.43 11.04 -18.06
C ILE A 181 -8.46 10.62 -19.11
N ASN A 182 -8.18 9.56 -19.88
CA ASN A 182 -9.04 9.10 -20.96
C ASN A 182 -10.28 8.32 -20.50
N ASN A 183 -10.36 7.97 -19.21
CA ASN A 183 -11.47 7.19 -18.66
C ASN A 183 -12.12 7.87 -17.44
N PRO A 184 -12.66 9.11 -17.59
CA PRO A 184 -13.16 9.91 -16.46
C PRO A 184 -14.37 9.31 -15.73
N LYS A 185 -15.00 8.27 -16.30
CA LYS A 185 -16.15 7.56 -15.71
C LYS A 185 -15.74 6.36 -14.84
N ILE A 186 -14.49 5.93 -14.91
CA ILE A 186 -13.95 4.83 -14.11
C ILE A 186 -13.23 5.45 -12.92
N MET A 187 -13.57 5.02 -11.70
CA MET A 187 -12.81 5.40 -10.51
C MET A 187 -11.51 4.58 -10.44
N PHE A 188 -10.37 5.25 -10.36
CA PHE A 188 -9.06 4.63 -10.23
C PHE A 188 -8.60 4.71 -8.78
N LEU A 189 -8.28 3.56 -8.20
CA LEU A 189 -7.54 3.47 -6.94
C LEU A 189 -6.13 2.98 -7.23
N VAL A 190 -5.16 3.88 -7.08
CA VAL A 190 -3.73 3.56 -7.21
C VAL A 190 -3.14 3.39 -5.81
N ASP A 191 -2.85 2.14 -5.46
CA ASP A 191 -2.19 1.78 -4.21
C ASP A 191 -0.68 1.85 -4.35
N GLU A 192 -0.10 2.90 -3.78
CA GLU A 192 1.33 3.20 -3.85
C GLU A 192 2.02 2.86 -2.53
N ALA A 193 1.73 1.71 -1.94
CA ALA A 193 2.33 1.24 -0.69
C ALA A 193 3.88 1.16 -0.73
N TYR A 194 4.46 1.12 -1.93
CA TYR A 194 5.90 1.07 -2.19
C TYR A 194 6.41 2.30 -2.96
N TYR A 195 5.66 3.41 -2.96
CA TYR A 195 5.99 4.67 -3.65
C TYR A 195 7.44 5.10 -3.41
N GLU A 196 7.89 5.09 -2.16
CA GLU A 196 9.19 5.63 -1.77
C GLU A 196 10.36 4.98 -2.51
N PHE A 197 10.20 3.72 -2.94
CA PHE A 197 11.26 2.97 -3.62
C PHE A 197 11.34 3.23 -5.13
N CYS A 198 10.22 3.60 -5.78
CA CYS A 198 10.19 3.88 -7.22
C CYS A 198 10.12 5.38 -7.55
N LYS A 199 9.59 6.20 -6.62
CA LYS A 199 9.37 7.65 -6.75
C LYS A 199 8.58 8.07 -8.00
N LYS A 200 7.70 7.20 -8.51
CA LYS A 200 6.75 7.48 -9.60
C LYS A 200 5.33 7.47 -9.05
N SER A 201 4.55 8.50 -9.38
CA SER A 201 3.17 8.65 -8.91
C SER A 201 2.36 9.53 -9.84
N VAL A 202 1.04 9.29 -9.85
CA VAL A 202 0.02 10.09 -10.54
C VAL A 202 -0.60 11.17 -9.64
N GLN A 203 0.02 11.47 -8.49
CA GLN A 203 -0.50 12.44 -7.50
C GLN A 203 -0.67 13.88 -8.02
N ASN A 204 0.01 14.24 -9.10
CA ASN A 204 -0.15 15.51 -9.80
C ASN A 204 -1.55 15.66 -10.42
N LEU A 205 -2.23 14.54 -10.72
CA LEU A 205 -3.53 14.56 -11.39
C LEU A 205 -4.70 14.81 -10.43
N VAL A 206 -4.55 14.58 -9.12
CA VAL A 206 -5.68 14.59 -8.16
C VAL A 206 -6.47 15.90 -8.13
N LYS A 207 -5.83 17.02 -8.47
CA LYS A 207 -6.46 18.33 -8.59
C LYS A 207 -7.47 18.40 -9.74
N ASN A 208 -7.19 17.72 -10.86
CA ASN A 208 -7.97 17.81 -12.10
C ASN A 208 -8.76 16.54 -12.42
N CYS A 209 -8.38 15.40 -11.83
CA CYS A 209 -9.01 14.09 -12.05
C CYS A 209 -9.78 13.67 -10.79
N LYS A 210 -11.09 13.95 -10.76
CA LYS A 210 -11.98 13.54 -9.66
C LYS A 210 -12.15 12.02 -9.58
N ASN A 211 -11.78 11.30 -10.63
CA ASN A 211 -11.86 9.84 -10.70
C ASN A 211 -10.56 9.15 -10.25
N LEU A 212 -9.70 9.84 -9.48
CA LEU A 212 -8.44 9.30 -8.98
C LEU A 212 -8.37 9.35 -7.45
N ILE A 213 -8.08 8.21 -6.84
CA ILE A 213 -7.76 8.05 -5.42
C ILE A 213 -6.41 7.34 -5.34
N ILE A 214 -5.52 7.86 -4.51
CA ILE A 214 -4.21 7.25 -4.24
C ILE A 214 -4.15 6.86 -2.77
N THR A 215 -3.65 5.67 -2.45
CA THR A 215 -3.34 5.27 -1.07
C THR A 215 -1.84 5.12 -0.88
N ARG A 216 -1.35 5.55 0.29
CA ARG A 216 0.02 5.34 0.74
C ARG A 216 0.06 4.89 2.19
N THR A 217 1.22 4.41 2.62
CA THR A 217 1.41 3.81 3.94
C THR A 217 2.75 4.23 4.55
N PHE A 218 2.79 4.35 5.87
CA PHE A 218 4.05 4.48 6.60
C PHE A 218 4.66 3.12 6.96
N SER A 219 4.01 2.01 6.56
CA SER A 219 4.42 0.68 7.01
C SER A 219 5.72 0.19 6.39
N LYS A 220 6.07 0.65 5.19
CA LYS A 220 7.19 0.12 4.39
C LYS A 220 8.43 0.98 4.60
N ALA A 221 8.71 1.93 3.72
CA ALA A 221 9.93 2.74 3.78
C ALA A 221 10.12 3.52 5.09
N PHE A 222 9.03 4.00 5.71
CA PHE A 222 9.07 4.75 6.96
C PHE A 222 9.32 3.88 8.22
N ALA A 223 9.39 2.55 8.08
CA ALA A 223 9.58 1.61 9.18
C ALA A 223 8.49 1.65 10.29
N LEU A 224 7.28 2.15 9.98
CA LEU A 224 6.19 2.28 10.96
C LEU A 224 5.10 1.19 10.80
N ALA A 225 5.48 -0.03 10.42
CA ALA A 225 4.53 -1.13 10.16
C ALA A 225 3.59 -1.40 11.36
N SER A 226 4.13 -1.39 12.58
CA SER A 226 3.41 -1.63 13.83
C SER A 226 2.50 -0.48 14.26
N PHE A 227 2.73 0.74 13.76
CA PHE A 227 1.93 1.92 14.09
C PHE A 227 0.62 1.99 13.32
N ARG A 228 0.42 1.15 12.30
CA ARG A 228 -0.84 1.09 11.54
C ARG A 228 -1.32 2.48 11.14
N ILE A 229 -0.54 3.14 10.26
CA ILE A 229 -0.89 4.46 9.73
C ILE A 229 -0.60 4.55 8.24
N GLY A 230 -1.57 5.10 7.52
CA GLY A 230 -1.51 5.38 6.10
C GLY A 230 -2.36 6.60 5.78
N TYR A 231 -2.45 6.93 4.50
CA TYR A 231 -3.18 8.11 4.06
C TYR A 231 -3.67 7.96 2.62
N VAL A 232 -4.65 8.79 2.28
CA VAL A 232 -5.24 8.93 0.96
C VAL A 232 -4.84 10.29 0.40
N ILE A 233 -4.57 10.34 -0.90
CA ILE A 233 -4.49 11.57 -1.68
C ILE A 233 -5.57 11.50 -2.76
N SER A 234 -6.46 12.49 -2.83
CA SER A 234 -7.51 12.53 -3.85
C SER A 234 -8.08 13.94 -3.98
N HIS A 235 -8.90 14.17 -5.02
CA HIS A 235 -9.63 15.42 -5.19
C HIS A 235 -10.43 15.76 -3.92
N VAL A 236 -10.52 17.05 -3.56
CA VAL A 236 -11.20 17.53 -2.35
C VAL A 236 -12.63 17.01 -2.18
N ASP A 237 -13.38 16.85 -3.29
CA ASP A 237 -14.74 16.28 -3.27
C ASP A 237 -14.77 14.80 -2.83
N ASN A 238 -13.73 14.05 -3.18
CA ASN A 238 -13.58 12.66 -2.76
C ASN A 238 -13.23 12.59 -1.28
N ILE A 239 -12.31 13.44 -0.81
CA ILE A 239 -11.96 13.54 0.61
C ILE A 239 -13.19 13.89 1.45
N LYS A 240 -14.02 14.82 0.99
CA LYS A 240 -15.31 15.13 1.65
C LYS A 240 -16.24 13.93 1.71
N SER A 241 -16.34 13.14 0.64
CA SER A 241 -17.20 11.94 0.60
C SER A 241 -16.68 10.85 1.53
N ILE A 242 -15.37 10.59 1.51
CA ILE A 242 -14.66 9.69 2.42
C ILE A 242 -14.94 10.06 3.89
N ASN A 243 -14.89 11.35 4.20
CA ASN A 243 -15.07 11.86 5.56
C ASN A 243 -16.50 11.74 6.09
N LYS A 244 -17.50 11.47 5.23
CA LYS A 244 -18.88 11.19 5.67
C LYS A 244 -19.00 9.86 6.40
N LEU A 245 -18.18 8.87 6.04
CA LEU A 245 -18.21 7.54 6.64
C LEU A 245 -17.05 7.28 7.62
N ARG A 246 -15.90 7.95 7.42
CA ARG A 246 -14.68 7.71 8.20
C ARG A 246 -14.91 7.92 9.71
N ASN A 247 -14.47 6.97 10.52
CA ASN A 247 -14.35 7.17 11.97
C ASN A 247 -13.04 7.88 12.31
N SER A 248 -13.09 9.19 12.56
CA SER A 248 -11.88 10.01 12.81
C SER A 248 -11.13 9.69 14.11
N LYS A 249 -11.68 8.85 14.99
CA LYS A 249 -11.05 8.45 16.28
C LYS A 249 -10.25 7.15 16.18
N ASN A 250 -10.23 6.47 15.04
CA ASN A 250 -9.64 5.14 14.89
C ASN A 250 -8.10 5.12 14.70
N ILE A 251 -7.44 6.28 14.82
CA ILE A 251 -5.99 6.42 14.69
C ILE A 251 -5.44 6.89 16.03
N SER A 252 -4.58 6.09 16.65
CA SER A 252 -4.04 6.42 17.97
C SER A 252 -3.11 7.64 17.92
N MET A 253 -3.03 8.37 19.04
CA MET A 253 -2.14 9.52 19.16
C MET A 253 -0.68 9.15 18.89
N LEU A 254 -0.24 7.97 19.36
CA LEU A 254 1.11 7.44 19.10
C LEU A 254 1.40 7.29 17.60
N SER A 255 0.42 6.84 16.82
CA SER A 255 0.57 6.67 15.38
C SER A 255 0.69 8.01 14.66
N GLN A 256 -0.15 8.98 15.05
CA GLN A 256 -0.10 10.34 14.51
C GLN A 256 1.24 11.02 14.81
N ILE A 257 1.73 10.88 16.06
CA ILE A 257 3.02 11.41 16.49
C ILE A 257 4.17 10.76 15.71
N ALA A 258 4.16 9.44 15.58
CA ALA A 258 5.19 8.71 14.86
C ALA A 258 5.26 9.12 13.38
N ALA A 259 4.12 9.20 12.70
CA ALA A 259 4.06 9.67 11.31
C ALA A 259 4.55 11.11 11.16
N LEU A 260 4.10 12.02 12.03
CA LEU A 260 4.54 13.43 11.99
C LEU A 260 6.05 13.56 12.23
N ALA A 261 6.60 12.83 13.21
CA ALA A 261 8.03 12.85 13.49
C ALA A 261 8.85 12.27 12.33
N ALA A 262 8.37 11.20 11.68
CA ALA A 262 9.03 10.61 10.53
C ALA A 262 9.00 11.53 9.29
N LEU A 263 7.89 12.27 9.07
CA LEU A 263 7.81 13.30 8.02
C LEU A 263 8.74 14.50 8.26
N LYS A 264 9.16 14.74 9.51
CA LYS A 264 10.19 15.74 9.84
C LYS A 264 11.61 15.20 9.66
N ASP A 265 11.76 13.96 9.18
CA ASP A 265 13.04 13.28 8.99
C ASP A 265 13.10 12.45 7.71
N VAL A 266 12.55 12.98 6.62
CA VAL A 266 12.50 12.28 5.33
C VAL A 266 13.88 11.85 4.84
N GLU A 267 14.94 12.60 5.16
CA GLU A 267 16.32 12.23 4.81
C GLU A 267 16.73 10.86 5.42
N TYR A 268 16.25 10.52 6.62
CA TYR A 268 16.50 9.21 7.24
C TYR A 268 15.85 8.08 6.41
N VAL A 269 14.63 8.33 5.91
CA VAL A 269 13.88 7.40 5.05
C VAL A 269 14.56 7.27 3.69
N ASP A 270 14.99 8.37 3.09
CA ASP A 270 15.69 8.37 1.79
C ASP A 270 17.00 7.56 1.86
N LYS A 271 17.79 7.69 2.92
CA LYS A 271 18.99 6.87 3.14
C LYS A 271 18.68 5.38 3.17
N PHE A 272 17.60 4.98 3.83
CA PHE A 272 17.15 3.59 3.84
C PHE A 272 16.72 3.11 2.44
N VAL A 273 15.95 3.91 1.73
CA VAL A 273 15.54 3.61 0.35
C VAL A 273 16.74 3.40 -0.57
N GLU A 274 17.77 4.24 -0.46
CA GLU A 274 19.02 4.13 -1.23
C GLU A 274 19.79 2.85 -0.89
N GLN A 275 19.85 2.48 0.40
CA GLN A 275 20.44 1.22 0.84
C GLN A 275 19.68 0.02 0.26
N VAL A 276 18.35 0.03 0.32
CA VAL A 276 17.52 -1.03 -0.27
C VAL A 276 17.75 -1.16 -1.77
N ALA A 277 17.80 -0.04 -2.50
CA ALA A 277 18.07 -0.05 -3.93
C ALA A 277 19.45 -0.64 -4.27
N THR A 278 20.47 -0.33 -3.45
CA THR A 278 21.82 -0.88 -3.60
C THR A 278 21.84 -2.38 -3.30
N SER A 279 21.26 -2.80 -2.18
CA SER A 279 21.15 -4.22 -1.79
C SER A 279 20.37 -5.04 -2.80
N ARG A 280 19.30 -4.49 -3.37
CA ARG A 280 18.50 -5.14 -4.43
C ARG A 280 19.34 -5.41 -5.68
N LYS A 281 20.16 -4.44 -6.11
CA LYS A 281 21.09 -4.62 -7.25
C LYS A 281 22.14 -5.70 -6.98
N LEU A 282 22.71 -5.72 -5.78
CA LEU A 282 23.68 -6.74 -5.38
C LEU A 282 23.03 -8.13 -5.34
N PHE A 283 21.87 -8.25 -4.69
CA PHE A 283 21.12 -9.50 -4.60
C PHE A 283 20.75 -10.06 -5.98
N LEU A 284 20.22 -9.21 -6.87
CA LEU A 284 19.88 -9.60 -8.24
C LEU A 284 21.11 -10.01 -9.06
N LYS A 285 22.30 -9.46 -8.76
CA LYS A 285 23.56 -9.89 -9.38
C LYS A 285 23.98 -11.26 -8.86
N ASP A 286 23.96 -11.46 -7.54
CA ASP A 286 24.45 -12.68 -6.91
C ASP A 286 23.55 -13.88 -7.22
N ILE A 287 22.23 -13.67 -7.30
CA ILE A 287 21.29 -14.75 -7.56
C ILE A 287 21.39 -15.33 -8.99
N LYS A 288 22.03 -14.61 -9.93
CA LYS A 288 22.29 -15.10 -11.30
C LYS A 288 23.23 -16.31 -11.34
N ALA A 289 23.99 -16.56 -10.28
CA ALA A 289 24.83 -17.75 -10.16
C ALA A 289 24.03 -19.04 -9.91
N PHE A 290 22.72 -18.93 -9.64
CA PHE A 290 21.85 -20.05 -9.31
C PHE A 290 20.77 -20.26 -10.39
N ASP A 291 20.21 -21.47 -10.47
CA ASP A 291 19.06 -21.79 -11.34
C ASP A 291 17.75 -21.22 -10.75
N ILE A 292 17.68 -19.89 -10.64
CA ILE A 292 16.57 -19.14 -10.07
C ILE A 292 16.17 -18.02 -11.04
N ARG A 293 14.88 -17.95 -11.35
CA ARG A 293 14.32 -16.82 -12.08
C ARG A 293 13.92 -15.71 -11.10
N ALA A 294 14.42 -14.50 -11.30
CA ALA A 294 14.03 -13.32 -10.53
C ALA A 294 13.27 -12.32 -11.41
N CYS A 295 12.35 -11.57 -10.80
CA CYS A 295 11.80 -10.37 -11.43
C CYS A 295 12.84 -9.24 -11.35
N GLU A 296 13.63 -9.04 -12.40
CA GLU A 296 14.72 -8.04 -12.41
C GLU A 296 14.23 -6.59 -12.47
N GLN A 297 12.98 -6.37 -12.90
CA GLN A 297 12.37 -5.03 -13.03
C GLN A 297 11.82 -4.50 -11.69
N THR A 298 12.11 -5.16 -10.56
CA THR A 298 11.57 -4.71 -9.28
C THR A 298 12.12 -3.35 -8.85
N GLU A 299 11.21 -2.48 -8.43
CA GLU A 299 11.52 -1.17 -7.85
C GLU A 299 11.09 -1.09 -6.37
N THR A 300 10.87 -2.21 -5.70
CA THR A 300 10.40 -2.28 -4.30
C THR A 300 11.46 -2.77 -3.32
N ASN A 301 11.11 -2.97 -2.06
CA ASN A 301 11.97 -3.60 -1.04
C ASN A 301 11.91 -5.14 -1.05
N PHE A 302 11.43 -5.76 -2.13
CA PHE A 302 11.38 -7.20 -2.28
C PHE A 302 11.69 -7.62 -3.73
N VAL A 303 12.01 -8.89 -3.92
CA VAL A 303 12.27 -9.50 -5.24
C VAL A 303 11.42 -10.76 -5.35
N LEU A 304 10.61 -10.86 -6.40
CA LEU A 304 9.88 -12.09 -6.70
C LEU A 304 10.81 -13.12 -7.33
N LEU A 305 10.85 -14.30 -6.72
CA LEU A 305 11.67 -15.43 -7.19
C LEU A 305 10.79 -16.60 -7.63
N SER A 306 11.26 -17.33 -8.63
CA SER A 306 10.67 -18.57 -9.12
C SER A 306 11.78 -19.60 -9.32
N MET A 307 11.59 -20.79 -8.73
CA MET A 307 12.54 -21.90 -8.78
C MET A 307 11.79 -23.23 -8.56
N LYS A 308 12.36 -24.34 -9.02
CA LYS A 308 11.71 -25.66 -8.94
C LYS A 308 11.51 -26.15 -7.49
N ASN A 309 12.49 -25.95 -6.62
CA ASN A 309 12.51 -26.50 -5.26
C ASN A 309 12.10 -25.46 -4.20
N MET A 310 11.16 -24.57 -4.52
CA MET A 310 10.79 -23.43 -3.68
C MET A 310 10.41 -23.84 -2.24
N GLN A 311 9.64 -24.90 -2.07
CA GLN A 311 9.20 -25.35 -0.75
C GLN A 311 10.36 -25.86 0.11
N GLU A 312 11.31 -26.57 -0.49
CA GLU A 312 12.52 -27.06 0.21
C GLU A 312 13.37 -25.88 0.66
N VAL A 313 13.57 -24.88 -0.21
CA VAL A 313 14.31 -23.66 0.11
C VAL A 313 13.63 -22.88 1.24
N ILE A 314 12.31 -22.69 1.18
CA ILE A 314 11.56 -22.03 2.26
C ILE A 314 11.74 -22.78 3.59
N ASN A 315 11.65 -24.11 3.57
CA ASN A 315 11.83 -24.91 4.79
C ASN A 315 13.26 -24.79 5.34
N TYR A 316 14.27 -24.79 4.45
CA TYR A 316 15.67 -24.61 4.83
C TYR A 316 15.90 -23.23 5.48
N LEU A 317 15.39 -22.15 4.87
CA LEU A 317 15.49 -20.78 5.39
C LEU A 317 14.71 -20.55 6.70
N LYS A 318 13.70 -21.37 7.00
CA LYS A 318 13.01 -21.32 8.29
C LYS A 318 13.80 -22.01 9.42
N GLN A 319 14.69 -22.92 9.07
CA GLN A 319 15.45 -23.74 10.01
C GLN A 319 16.87 -23.21 10.28
N ASN A 320 17.40 -22.37 9.40
CA ASN A 320 18.78 -21.84 9.43
C ASN A 320 18.77 -20.33 9.26
#